data_AF-A0A4D6Q067-F1
#
_entry.id   AF-A0A4D6Q067-F1
#
_cell.length_a   1.000
_cell.length_b   1.000
_cell.length_c   1.000
_cell.angle_alpha   90.00
_cell.angle_beta   90.00
_cell.angle_gamma   90.00
#
_symmetry.space_group_name_H-M   'P 1'
#
loop_
_entity.id
_entity.type
_entity.pdbx_description
1 polymer ?
#
loop_
_entity_poly.entity_id
_entity_poly.type
_entity_poly.pdbx_seq_one_letter_code
_entity_poly.pdbx_strand_id
1 'polypeptide(L)'
;CPIVERLTNSLMMHGRNNGKKLMAVRIVKHAFEIIHLLTGENPLQVLVTAIINSGPREDSTRIGRAGTVRRQAVDVSPLRRVNQAIWLLCTGAREAAFRNIKTIAECVADELINAAKGSSNSYAIKKKDELER
;
A
#
# COMPACT_ATOMS: atom_id res chain seq x y z
N CYS A 1 -1.74 14.29 -9.84
CA CYS A 1 -2.87 14.21 -8.88
C CYS A 1 -2.32 14.00 -7.47
N PRO A 2 -3.03 14.44 -6.42
CA PRO A 2 -2.60 14.29 -5.03
C PRO A 2 -2.55 12.81 -4.61
N ILE A 3 -1.69 12.51 -3.63
CA ILE A 3 -1.43 11.14 -3.16
C ILE A 3 -2.68 10.48 -2.57
N VAL A 4 -3.49 11.25 -1.83
CA VAL A 4 -4.76 10.79 -1.25
C VAL A 4 -5.72 10.30 -2.34
N GLU A 5 -5.79 11.03 -3.46
CA GLU A 5 -6.66 10.64 -4.57
C GLU A 5 -6.17 9.34 -5.23
N ARG A 6 -4.85 9.15 -5.38
CA ARG A 6 -4.29 7.89 -5.88
C ARG A 6 -4.65 6.72 -4.98
N LEU A 7 -4.58 6.89 -3.66
CA LEU A 7 -4.99 5.87 -2.70
C LEU A 7 -6.48 5.53 -2.82
N THR A 8 -7.36 6.55 -2.92
CA THR A 8 -8.80 6.31 -3.15
C THR A 8 -9.06 5.55 -4.45
N ASN A 9 -8.31 5.87 -5.52
CA ASN A 9 -8.47 5.20 -6.81
C ASN A 9 -7.96 3.76 -6.78
N SER A 10 -6.92 3.45 -6.00
CA SER A 10 -6.42 2.08 -5.83
C SER A 10 -7.33 1.20 -4.97
N LEU A 11 -8.09 1.78 -4.02
CA LEU A 11 -9.04 1.02 -3.20
C LEU A 11 -10.20 0.42 -4.01
N MET A 12 -10.63 1.11 -5.08
CA MET A 12 -11.82 0.71 -5.86
C MET A 12 -11.57 -0.35 -6.95
N MET A 13 -10.34 -0.85 -7.15
CA MET A 13 -9.96 -1.62 -8.36
C MET A 13 -10.44 -3.11 -8.43
N HIS A 14 -11.29 -3.59 -7.52
CA HIS A 14 -11.77 -4.98 -7.55
C HIS A 14 -13.20 -5.10 -8.03
N GLY A 15 -13.37 -5.50 -9.30
CA GLY A 15 -14.61 -5.99 -9.90
C GLY A 15 -15.87 -5.23 -9.45
N ARG A 16 -16.60 -5.79 -8.48
CA ARG A 16 -17.86 -5.24 -7.92
C ARG A 16 -17.70 -3.85 -7.27
N ASN A 17 -16.48 -3.43 -6.97
CA ASN A 17 -16.15 -2.14 -6.34
C ASN A 17 -15.63 -1.10 -7.34
N ASN A 18 -15.45 -1.48 -8.62
CA ASN A 18 -14.96 -0.58 -9.67
C ASN A 18 -15.86 0.66 -9.82
N GLY A 19 -15.25 1.83 -9.90
CA GLY A 19 -15.95 3.11 -10.11
C GLY A 19 -16.65 3.69 -8.88
N LYS A 20 -16.68 3.00 -7.74
CA LYS A 20 -17.35 3.47 -6.51
C LYS A 20 -16.50 4.50 -5.72
N LYS A 21 -16.16 5.62 -6.36
CA LYS A 21 -15.28 6.65 -5.79
C LYS A 21 -15.85 7.28 -4.51
N LEU A 22 -17.16 7.57 -4.48
CA LEU A 22 -17.81 8.13 -3.27
C LEU A 22 -17.68 7.21 -2.05
N MET A 23 -17.77 5.90 -2.25
CA MET A 23 -17.60 4.91 -1.18
C MET A 23 -16.14 4.87 -0.70
N ALA A 24 -15.17 4.87 -1.63
CA ALA A 24 -13.75 4.87 -1.30
C ALA A 24 -13.33 6.14 -0.54
N VAL A 25 -13.84 7.31 -0.93
CA VAL A 25 -13.57 8.58 -0.23
C VAL A 25 -14.06 8.53 1.21
N ARG A 26 -15.25 7.97 1.47
CA ARG A 26 -15.78 7.81 2.84
C ARG A 26 -14.89 6.88 3.69
N ILE A 27 -14.43 5.77 3.11
CA ILE A 27 -13.53 4.84 3.79
C ILE A 27 -12.23 5.54 4.20
N VAL A 28 -11.61 6.30 3.29
CA VAL A 28 -10.36 7.02 3.57
C VAL A 28 -10.57 8.11 4.61
N LYS A 29 -11.71 8.81 4.58
CA LYS A 29 -12.06 9.80 5.61
C LYS A 29 -12.09 9.17 7.01
N HIS A 30 -12.81 8.06 7.17
CA HIS A 30 -12.86 7.36 8.46
C HIS A 30 -11.52 6.77 8.87
N ALA A 31 -10.73 6.25 7.92
CA ALA A 31 -9.38 5.78 8.23
C ALA A 31 -8.47 6.91 8.75
N PHE A 32 -8.57 8.13 8.21
CA PHE A 32 -7.80 9.28 8.70
C PHE A 32 -8.24 9.75 10.09
N GLU A 33 -9.53 9.68 10.40
CA GLU A 33 -10.05 9.92 11.75
C GLU A 33 -9.46 8.91 12.75
N ILE A 34 -9.44 7.62 12.41
CA ILE A 34 -8.84 6.57 13.24
C ILE A 34 -7.34 6.78 13.43
N ILE A 35 -6.61 7.09 12.36
CA ILE A 35 -5.16 7.36 12.44
C ILE A 35 -4.88 8.51 13.39
N HIS A 36 -5.62 9.62 13.27
CA HIS A 36 -5.43 10.77 14.13
C HIS A 36 -5.68 10.43 15.62
N LEU A 37 -6.72 9.65 15.90
CA LEU A 37 -7.03 9.22 17.27
C LEU A 37 -5.98 8.27 17.86
N LEU A 38 -5.39 7.39 17.04
CA LEU A 38 -4.42 6.40 17.50
C LEU A 38 -3.00 6.95 17.63
N THR A 39 -2.56 7.83 16.72
CA THR A 39 -1.18 8.34 16.72
C THR A 39 -1.06 9.74 17.31
N GLY A 40 -2.14 10.52 17.36
CA GLY A 40 -2.11 11.95 17.72
C GLY A 40 -1.45 12.85 16.67
N GLU A 41 -0.99 12.29 15.56
CA GLU A 41 -0.31 13.02 14.48
C GLU A 41 -1.28 13.40 13.36
N ASN A 42 -0.81 14.22 12.43
CA ASN A 42 -1.57 14.52 11.21
C ASN A 42 -1.64 13.26 10.32
N PRO A 43 -2.84 12.75 9.98
CA PRO A 43 -2.99 11.53 9.17
C PRO A 43 -2.38 11.65 7.77
N LEU A 44 -2.28 12.86 7.22
CA LEU A 44 -1.62 13.10 5.94
C LEU A 44 -0.10 12.83 6.02
N GLN A 45 0.52 13.19 7.14
CA GLN A 45 1.95 12.94 7.37
C GLN A 45 2.22 11.43 7.51
N VAL A 46 1.35 10.73 8.24
CA VAL A 46 1.42 9.26 8.39
C VAL A 46 1.30 8.58 7.04
N LEU A 47 0.35 9.01 6.20
CA LEU A 47 0.19 8.48 4.84
C LEU A 47 1.46 8.65 3.99
N VAL A 48 2.05 9.84 4.00
CA VAL A 48 3.27 10.12 3.22
C VAL A 48 4.42 9.25 3.73
N THR A 49 4.59 9.15 5.04
CA THR A 49 5.63 8.33 5.68
C THR A 49 5.45 6.84 5.36
N ALA A 50 4.21 6.34 5.41
CA ALA A 50 3.88 4.96 5.04
C ALA A 50 4.28 4.63 3.60
N ILE A 51 4.01 5.54 2.65
CA ILE A 51 4.37 5.36 1.23
C ILE A 51 5.89 5.40 1.04
N ILE A 52 6.59 6.30 1.74
CA ILE A 52 8.06 6.39 1.68
C ILE A 52 8.69 5.07 2.13
N ASN A 53 8.21 4.49 3.23
CA ASN A 53 8.76 3.26 3.79
C ASN A 53 8.43 2.02 2.96
N SER A 54 7.22 1.96 2.40
CA SER A 54 6.70 0.80 1.67
C SER A 54 7.21 0.67 0.24
N GLY A 55 7.82 1.72 -0.31
CA GLY A 55 8.28 1.73 -1.69
C GLY A 55 9.57 0.92 -1.90
N PRO A 56 9.58 -0.11 -2.78
CA PRO A 56 10.81 -0.85 -3.09
C PRO A 56 11.82 0.00 -3.85
N ARG A 57 13.09 -0.20 -3.53
CA ARG A 57 14.25 0.46 -4.13
C ARG A 57 14.81 -0.37 -5.28
N GLU A 58 14.85 -1.68 -5.11
CA GLU A 58 15.36 -2.66 -6.07
C GLU A 58 14.25 -3.65 -6.45
N ASP A 59 14.30 -4.15 -7.68
CA ASP A 59 13.43 -5.21 -8.18
C ASP A 59 14.27 -6.19 -9.01
N SER A 60 13.78 -7.41 -9.22
CA SER A 60 14.49 -8.44 -9.98
C SER A 60 13.78 -8.73 -11.29
N THR A 61 14.45 -8.41 -12.41
CA THR A 61 13.92 -8.72 -13.74
C THR A 61 14.38 -10.07 -14.22
N ARG A 62 13.46 -10.77 -14.87
CA ARG A 62 13.73 -12.06 -15.50
C ARG A 62 14.41 -11.82 -16.84
N ILE A 63 15.67 -12.22 -16.98
CA ILE A 63 16.47 -12.04 -18.19
C ILE A 63 17.02 -13.39 -18.65
N GLY A 64 16.88 -13.70 -19.94
CA GLY A 64 17.36 -14.95 -20.54
C GLY A 64 16.73 -15.20 -21.90
N ARG A 65 17.40 -15.99 -22.73
CA ARG A 65 16.90 -16.51 -24.01
C ARG A 65 17.25 -18.00 -24.09
N ALA A 66 16.50 -18.75 -24.89
CA ALA A 66 16.77 -20.17 -25.18
C ALA A 66 16.76 -21.12 -23.95
N GLY A 67 15.73 -21.03 -23.10
CA GLY A 67 15.43 -22.07 -22.10
C GLY A 67 16.14 -21.96 -20.76
N THR A 68 17.10 -21.05 -20.60
CA THR A 68 17.68 -20.70 -19.28
C THR A 68 17.28 -19.28 -18.89
N VAL A 69 16.87 -19.14 -17.64
CA VAL A 69 16.36 -17.88 -17.09
C VAL A 69 17.17 -17.53 -15.85
N ARG A 70 17.73 -16.32 -15.83
CA ARG A 70 18.37 -15.74 -14.65
C ARG A 70 17.61 -14.50 -14.19
N ARG A 71 17.76 -14.14 -12.92
CA ARG A 71 17.27 -12.85 -12.40
C ARG A 71 18.41 -11.86 -12.36
N GLN A 72 18.15 -10.64 -12.79
CA GLN A 72 19.07 -9.52 -12.67
C GLN A 72 18.41 -8.44 -11.82
N ALA A 73 19.13 -7.96 -10.80
CA ALA A 73 18.71 -6.83 -9.99
C ALA A 73 18.71 -5.56 -10.86
N VAL A 74 17.64 -4.77 -10.74
CA VAL A 74 17.46 -3.50 -11.43
C VAL A 74 16.85 -2.48 -10.48
N ASP A 75 17.22 -1.22 -10.64
CA ASP A 75 16.66 -0.13 -9.85
C ASP A 75 15.20 0.15 -10.21
N VAL A 76 14.38 0.46 -9.20
CA VAL A 76 12.97 0.83 -9.40
C VAL A 76 12.83 2.32 -9.64
N SER A 77 12.14 2.69 -10.71
CA SER A 77 11.85 4.10 -11.01
C SER A 77 11.02 4.77 -9.89
N PRO A 78 11.26 6.06 -9.57
CA PRO A 78 10.53 6.73 -8.49
C PRO A 78 9.01 6.74 -8.67
N LEU A 79 8.53 6.83 -9.91
CA LEU A 79 7.10 6.75 -10.22
C LEU A 79 6.53 5.37 -9.89
N ARG A 80 7.25 4.30 -10.24
CA ARG A 80 6.85 2.92 -9.93
C ARG A 80 6.87 2.67 -8.43
N ARG A 81 7.87 3.18 -7.70
CA ARG A 81 7.98 3.07 -6.24
C ARG A 81 6.72 3.54 -5.53
N VAL A 82 6.23 4.72 -5.87
CA VAL A 82 5.00 5.29 -5.28
C VAL A 82 3.76 4.49 -5.68
N ASN A 83 3.65 4.07 -6.95
CA ASN A 83 2.52 3.25 -7.41
C ASN A 83 2.46 1.89 -6.71
N GLN A 84 3.60 1.22 -6.61
CA GLN A 84 3.73 -0.11 -6.00
C GLN A 84 3.39 -0.04 -4.50
N ALA A 85 3.91 0.96 -3.79
CA ALA A 85 3.62 1.18 -2.38
C ALA A 85 2.11 1.33 -2.12
N ILE A 86 1.44 2.23 -2.85
CA ILE A 86 0.00 2.47 -2.70
C ILE A 86 -0.80 1.18 -3.01
N TRP A 87 -0.41 0.45 -4.06
CA TRP A 87 -1.09 -0.79 -4.43
C TRP A 87 -0.94 -1.86 -3.35
N LEU A 88 0.27 -2.08 -2.83
CA LEU A 88 0.54 -3.07 -1.78
C LEU A 88 -0.20 -2.74 -0.48
N LEU A 89 -0.21 -1.47 -0.06
CA LEU A 89 -0.96 -1.01 1.12
C LEU A 89 -2.46 -1.30 0.98
N CYS A 90 -3.05 -0.97 -0.17
CA CYS A 90 -4.47 -1.24 -0.43
C CYS A 90 -4.78 -2.74 -0.51
N THR A 91 -3.84 -3.56 -1.00
CA THR A 91 -3.97 -5.02 -1.06
C THR A 91 -3.91 -5.63 0.33
N GLY A 92 -2.94 -5.25 1.17
CA GLY A 92 -2.85 -5.69 2.56
C GLY A 92 -4.10 -5.34 3.36
N ALA A 93 -4.58 -4.10 3.26
CA ALA A 93 -5.79 -3.66 3.95
C ALA A 93 -7.04 -4.45 3.51
N ARG A 94 -7.13 -4.83 2.23
CA ARG A 94 -8.25 -5.62 1.70
C ARG A 94 -8.20 -7.08 2.16
N GLU A 95 -7.02 -7.69 2.10
CA GLU A 95 -6.82 -9.07 2.55
C GLU A 95 -7.11 -9.18 4.06
N ALA A 96 -6.69 -8.20 4.86
CA ALA A 96 -6.96 -8.14 6.30
C ALA A 96 -8.44 -7.96 6.64
N ALA A 97 -9.19 -7.22 5.80
CA ALA A 97 -10.63 -7.01 5.96
C ALA A 97 -11.47 -8.18 5.42
N PHE A 98 -10.92 -9.00 4.53
CA PHE A 98 -11.68 -10.09 3.91
C PHE A 98 -11.95 -11.20 4.93
N ARG A 99 -13.24 -11.50 5.16
CA ARG A 99 -13.71 -12.48 6.16
C ARG A 99 -13.28 -12.17 7.61
N ASN A 100 -13.00 -10.90 7.90
CA ASN A 100 -12.70 -10.42 9.25
C ASN A 100 -13.86 -9.55 9.77
N ILE A 101 -13.97 -9.42 11.09
CA ILE A 101 -14.96 -8.57 11.75
C ILE A 101 -14.58 -7.09 11.62
N LYS A 102 -13.27 -6.80 11.56
CA LYS A 102 -12.73 -5.45 11.39
C LYS A 102 -13.24 -4.80 10.10
N THR A 103 -13.59 -3.52 10.19
CA THR A 103 -14.02 -2.76 9.02
C THR A 103 -12.82 -2.43 8.12
N ILE A 104 -13.08 -2.17 6.84
CA ILE A 104 -12.02 -1.78 5.89
C ILE A 104 -11.33 -0.48 6.31
N ALA A 105 -12.02 0.45 6.96
CA ALA A 105 -11.42 1.70 7.44
C ALA A 105 -10.39 1.46 8.54
N GLU A 106 -10.70 0.56 9.49
CA GLU A 106 -9.77 0.14 10.54
C GLU A 106 -8.57 -0.60 9.95
N CYS A 107 -8.79 -1.53 9.01
CA CYS A 107 -7.70 -2.25 8.35
C CYS A 107 -6.78 -1.31 7.55
N VAL A 108 -7.32 -0.30 6.87
CA VAL A 108 -6.51 0.72 6.18
C VAL A 108 -5.71 1.56 7.18
N ALA A 109 -6.31 1.95 8.31
CA ALA A 109 -5.62 2.69 9.35
C ALA A 109 -4.47 1.87 9.98
N ASP A 110 -4.74 0.63 10.38
CA ASP A 110 -3.75 -0.30 10.92
C ASP A 110 -2.57 -0.49 9.95
N GLU A 111 -2.88 -0.72 8.66
CA GLU A 111 -1.86 -0.94 7.63
C GLU A 111 -0.98 0.31 7.42
N LEU A 112 -1.59 1.50 7.37
CA LEU A 112 -0.85 2.77 7.22
C LEU A 112 0.02 3.08 8.44
N ILE A 113 -0.47 2.85 9.65
CA ILE A 113 0.31 3.08 10.88
C ILE A 113 1.50 2.11 10.96
N ASN A 114 1.27 0.82 10.66
CA ASN A 114 2.34 -0.18 10.68
C ASN A 114 3.41 0.12 9.61
N ALA A 115 2.97 0.51 8.42
CA ALA A 115 3.87 0.92 7.33
C ALA A 115 4.67 2.18 7.69
N ALA A 116 4.04 3.18 8.30
CA ALA A 116 4.72 4.40 8.75
C ALA A 116 5.79 4.11 9.81
N LYS A 117 5.56 3.12 10.68
CA LYS A 117 6.54 2.68 11.69
C LYS A 117 7.64 1.78 11.14
N GLY A 118 7.59 1.37 9.87
CA GLY A 118 8.55 0.42 9.32
C GLY A 118 8.37 -1.02 9.85
N SER A 119 7.20 -1.34 10.42
CA SER A 119 6.98 -2.65 11.02
C SER A 119 6.74 -3.71 9.96
N SER A 120 7.45 -4.83 10.06
CA SER A 120 7.21 -6.02 9.23
C SER A 120 5.82 -6.63 9.45
N ASN A 121 4.96 -6.10 10.32
CA ASN A 121 3.55 -6.51 10.38
C ASN A 121 2.74 -6.01 9.17
N SER A 122 3.16 -4.91 8.54
CA SER A 122 2.54 -4.42 7.31
C SER A 122 2.81 -5.39 6.16
N TYR A 123 1.77 -5.68 5.39
CA TYR A 123 1.86 -6.47 4.17
C TYR A 123 2.80 -5.82 3.16
N ALA A 124 2.73 -4.49 3.02
CA ALA A 124 3.53 -3.76 2.06
C ALA A 124 5.03 -3.84 2.35
N ILE A 125 5.41 -3.79 3.63
CA ILE A 125 6.81 -3.91 4.06
C ILE A 125 7.31 -5.34 3.85
N LYS A 126 6.54 -6.36 4.25
CA LYS A 126 6.92 -7.77 3.98
C LYS A 126 7.20 -8.01 2.51
N LYS A 127 6.32 -7.52 1.63
CA LYS A 127 6.48 -7.68 0.17
C LYS A 127 7.65 -6.90 -0.40
N LYS A 128 7.93 -5.72 0.15
CA LYS A 128 9.12 -4.95 -0.21
C LYS A 128 10.39 -5.72 0.17
N ASP A 129 10.49 -6.19 1.41
CA ASP A 129 11.67 -6.89 1.92
C ASP A 129 11.88 -8.23 1.19
N GLU A 130 10.80 -8.92 0.78
CA GLU A 130 10.85 -10.11 -0.07
C GLU A 130 11.39 -9.83 -1.49
N LEU A 131 11.20 -8.62 -2.01
CA LEU A 131 11.64 -8.22 -3.36
C LEU A 131 13.08 -7.71 -3.38
N GLU A 132 13.50 -7.02 -2.31
CA GLU A 132 14.85 -6.45 -2.16
C GLU A 132 15.90 -7.49 -1.71
N ARG A 133 15.48 -8.72 -1.40
CA ARG A 133 16.34 -9.83 -0.99
C ARG A 133 16.70 -10.76 -2.15
#